data_AF-A0A925JFX3-F1
#
_entry.id   AF-A0A925JFX3-F1
#
_cell.length_a   1.000
_cell.length_b   1.000
_cell.length_c   1.000
_cell.angle_alpha   90.00
_cell.angle_beta   90.00
_cell.angle_gamma   90.00
#
_symmetry.space_group_name_H-M   'P 1'
#
loop_
_entity.id
_entity.type
_entity.pdbx_description
1 polymer ?
#
loop_
_entity_poly.entity_id
_entity_poly.type
_entity_poly.pdbx_seq_one_letter_code
_entity_poly.pdbx_strand_id
1 'polypeptide(L)' 'MDETTLHVLGMFERYGKETLDLHELFEAGGNDPEARTAVFDTVERLVKEGLLEERGNDFYALTETGQAAARANVQLRKED' A
#
# COMPACT_ATOMS: atom_id res chain seq x y z
N MET A 1 -3.20 11.40 4.83
CA MET A 1 -3.46 10.20 4.00
C MET A 1 -4.72 9.55 4.53
N ASP A 2 -5.57 9.04 3.65
CA ASP A 2 -6.74 8.23 4.03
C ASP A 2 -6.31 6.87 4.60
N GLU A 3 -7.24 6.19 5.27
CA GLU A 3 -6.98 4.93 5.96
C GLU A 3 -6.51 3.81 5.01
N THR A 4 -7.11 3.70 3.82
CA THR A 4 -6.73 2.70 2.81
C THR A 4 -5.30 2.90 2.35
N THR A 5 -4.89 4.15 2.09
CA THR A 5 -3.49 4.48 1.76
C THR A 5 -2.53 4.07 2.85
N LEU A 6 -2.83 4.41 4.10
CA LEU A 6 -1.98 4.05 5.24
C LEU A 6 -1.90 2.52 5.38
N HIS A 7 -3.01 1.81 5.15
CA HIS A 7 -3.04 0.36 5.22
C HIS A 7 -2.15 -0.25 4.12
N VAL A 8 -2.37 0.12 2.86
CA VAL A 8 -1.59 -0.37 1.69
C VAL A 8 -0.09 -0.14 1.88
N LEU A 9 0.34 1.06 2.26
CA LEU A 9 1.75 1.36 2.47
C LEU A 9 2.35 0.57 3.65
N GLY A 10 1.57 0.35 4.71
CA GLY A 10 2.01 -0.41 5.87
C GLY A 10 2.12 -1.92 5.65
N MET A 11 1.48 -2.47 4.62
CA MET A 11 1.51 -3.92 4.34
C MET A 11 2.91 -4.42 3.99
N PHE A 12 3.70 -3.64 3.26
CA PHE A 12 5.07 -4.01 2.87
C PHE A 12 5.95 -4.27 4.09
N GLU A 13 5.90 -3.39 5.09
CA GLU A 13 6.62 -3.57 6.35
C GLU A 13 6.03 -4.71 7.17
N ARG A 14 4.70 -4.79 7.27
CA ARG A 14 3.99 -5.84 8.02
C ARG A 14 4.35 -7.24 7.52
N TYR A 15 4.50 -7.41 6.20
CA TYR A 15 4.85 -8.70 5.59
C TYR A 15 6.34 -8.89 5.43
N GLY A 16 7.15 -7.85 5.68
CA GLY A 16 8.59 -7.89 5.53
C GLY A 16 9.02 -8.17 4.08
N LYS A 17 8.22 -7.73 3.10
CA LYS A 17 8.43 -7.99 1.68
C LYS A 17 8.74 -6.70 0.94
N GLU A 18 9.74 -6.76 0.06
CA GLU A 18 10.08 -5.64 -0.83
C GLU A 18 9.05 -5.45 -1.95
N THR A 19 8.36 -6.53 -2.33
CA THR A 19 7.30 -6.53 -3.34
C THR A 19 6.07 -7.26 -2.82
N LEU A 20 4.90 -6.76 -3.18
CA LEU A 20 3.61 -7.40 -2.91
C LEU A 20 2.85 -7.53 -4.22
N ASP A 21 2.15 -8.65 -4.39
CA ASP A 21 1.19 -8.77 -5.48
C ASP A 21 -0.13 -8.06 -5.15
N LEU A 22 -0.91 -7.73 -6.17
CA LEU A 22 -2.17 -7.01 -6.01
C LEU A 22 -3.18 -7.78 -5.14
N HIS A 23 -3.17 -9.11 -5.17
CA HIS A 23 -4.09 -9.92 -4.36
C HIS A 23 -3.75 -9.82 -2.88
N GLU A 24 -2.45 -9.78 -2.54
CA GLU A 24 -2.01 -9.49 -1.18
C GLU A 24 -2.50 -8.10 -0.75
N LEU A 25 -2.33 -7.08 -1.61
CA LEU A 25 -2.78 -5.71 -1.29
C LEU A 25 -4.29 -5.62 -1.05
N PHE A 26 -5.10 -6.44 -1.71
CA PHE A 26 -6.55 -6.50 -1.48
C PHE A 26 -6.94 -6.92 -0.05
N GLU A 27 -6.06 -7.55 0.72
CA GLU A 27 -6.32 -7.82 2.14
C GLU A 27 -6.52 -6.51 2.94
N ALA A 28 -6.00 -5.37 2.45
CA ALA A 28 -6.26 -4.07 3.04
C ALA A 28 -7.75 -3.67 3.04
N GLY A 29 -8.53 -4.18 2.07
CA GLY A 29 -9.98 -3.98 1.95
C GLY A 29 -10.82 -5.19 2.39
N GLY A 30 -10.20 -6.33 2.68
CA GLY A 30 -10.87 -7.56 3.09
C GLY A 30 -11.63 -8.27 1.95
N ASN A 31 -12.79 -8.84 2.28
CA ASN A 31 -13.58 -9.68 1.36
C ASN A 31 -14.70 -8.92 0.63
N ASP A 32 -14.89 -7.64 0.92
CA ASP A 32 -15.90 -6.84 0.27
C ASP A 32 -15.44 -6.38 -1.14
N PRO A 33 -16.24 -6.60 -2.21
CA PRO A 33 -15.85 -6.23 -3.57
C PRO A 33 -15.64 -4.73 -3.78
N GLU A 34 -16.44 -3.88 -3.12
CA GLU A 34 -16.29 -2.42 -3.22
C GLU A 34 -15.01 -1.96 -2.53
N ALA A 35 -14.70 -2.54 -1.37
CA ALA A 35 -13.46 -2.29 -0.66
C ALA A 35 -12.22 -2.72 -1.47
N ARG A 36 -12.27 -3.85 -2.18
CA ARG A 36 -11.19 -4.26 -3.09
C ARG A 36 -11.01 -3.29 -4.24
N THR A 37 -12.10 -2.73 -4.77
CA THR A 37 -12.03 -1.71 -5.82
C THR A 37 -11.37 -0.43 -5.28
N ALA A 38 -11.73 0.00 -4.07
CA ALA A 38 -11.09 1.15 -3.42
C ALA A 38 -9.58 0.93 -3.18
N VAL A 39 -9.16 -0.29 -2.86
CA VAL A 39 -7.74 -0.65 -2.76
C VAL A 39 -7.07 -0.55 -4.13
N PHE A 40 -7.69 -1.10 -5.18
CA PHE A 40 -7.15 -1.01 -6.54
C PHE A 40 -6.94 0.46 -6.97
N ASP A 41 -7.97 1.29 -6.80
CA ASP A 41 -7.90 2.72 -7.11
C ASP A 41 -6.81 3.44 -6.30
N THR A 42 -6.61 3.02 -5.05
CA THR A 42 -5.54 3.54 -4.18
C THR A 42 -4.15 3.14 -4.71
N VAL A 43 -3.95 1.88 -5.09
CA VAL A 43 -2.68 1.40 -5.67
C VAL A 43 -2.35 2.18 -6.96
N GLU A 44 -3.31 2.29 -7.87
CA GLU A 44 -3.18 3.05 -9.11
C GLU A 44 -2.81 4.52 -8.86
N ARG A 45 -3.43 5.13 -7.86
CA ARG A 45 -3.11 6.51 -7.47
C ARG A 45 -1.70 6.61 -6.89
N LEU A 46 -1.29 5.68 -6.03
CA LEU A 46 0.05 5.67 -5.42
C LEU A 46 1.16 5.44 -6.45
N VAL A 47 0.90 4.67 -7.51
CA VAL A 47 1.80 4.55 -8.67
C VAL A 47 1.93 5.89 -9.39
N LYS A 48 0.81 6.56 -9.68
CA LYS A 48 0.82 7.89 -10.34
C LYS A 48 1.51 8.96 -9.50
N GLU A 49 1.38 8.89 -8.18
CA GLU A 49 2.03 9.80 -7.23
C GLU A 49 3.53 9.44 -7.00
N GLY A 50 4.01 8.30 -7.51
CA GLY A 50 5.39 7.86 -7.38
C GLY A 50 5.74 7.27 -6.02
N LEU A 51 4.75 6.88 -5.22
CA LEU A 51 4.95 6.15 -3.96
C LEU A 51 5.10 4.65 -4.18
N LEU A 52 4.41 4.12 -5.19
CA LEU A 52 4.58 2.75 -5.66
C LEU A 52 5.19 2.73 -7.06
N GLU A 53 5.85 1.64 -7.38
CA GLU A 53 6.24 1.29 -8.74
C GLU A 53 5.68 -0.07 -9.13
N GLU A 54 5.15 -0.17 -10.34
CA GLU A 54 4.73 -1.44 -10.93
C GLU A 54 5.95 -2.22 -11.39
N ARG A 55 6.04 -3.50 -11.00
CA ARG A 55 7.13 -4.43 -11.36
C ARG A 55 6.67 -5.50 -12.38
N GLY A 56 5.44 -5.40 -12.86
CA GLY A 56 4.79 -6.33 -13.79
C GLY A 56 4.19 -7.55 -13.10
N ASN A 57 3.30 -8.29 -13.80
CA ASN A 57 2.55 -9.43 -13.26
C ASN A 57 1.81 -9.12 -11.95
N ASP A 58 1.21 -7.92 -11.86
CA ASP A 58 0.49 -7.42 -10.68
C ASP A 58 1.36 -7.23 -9.42
N PHE A 59 2.69 -7.20 -9.55
CA PHE A 59 3.59 -6.90 -8.43
C PHE A 59 3.88 -5.40 -8.33
N TYR A 60 3.91 -4.90 -7.10
CA TYR A 60 4.21 -3.52 -6.75
C TYR A 60 5.32 -3.46 -5.70
N ALA A 61 6.12 -2.40 -5.73
CA ALA A 61 7.15 -2.11 -4.73
C ALA A 61 7.02 -0.67 -4.21
N LEU A 62 7.48 -0.43 -2.98
CA LEU A 62 7.63 0.94 -2.47
C LEU A 62 8.85 1.61 -3.11
N THR A 63 8.65 2.79 -3.68
CA THR A 63 9.77 3.68 -4.04
C THR A 63 10.44 4.23 -2.79
N GLU A 64 11.58 4.92 -2.92
CA GLU A 64 12.20 5.62 -1.79
C GLU A 64 11.24 6.61 -1.11
N THR A 65 10.38 7.28 -1.90
CA THR A 65 9.36 8.20 -1.40
C THR A 65 8.23 7.44 -0.70
N GLY A 66 7.80 6.31 -1.27
CA GLY A 66 6.83 5.42 -0.63
C GLY A 66 7.31 4.88 0.71
N GLN A 67 8.59 4.48 0.79
CA GLN A 67 9.20 4.00 2.05
C GLN A 67 9.22 5.08 3.13
N ALA A 68 9.57 6.33 2.77
CA ALA A 68 9.52 7.44 3.70
C ALA A 68 8.09 7.69 4.22
N ALA A 69 7.10 7.65 3.33
CA ALA A 69 5.69 7.79 3.68
C ALA A 69 5.18 6.65 4.59
N ALA A 70 5.55 5.40 4.28
CA ALA A 70 5.21 4.23 5.09
C ALA A 70 5.79 4.32 6.51
N ARG A 71 7.04 4.77 6.65
CA ARG A 71 7.68 4.97 7.97
C ARG A 71 7.00 6.07 8.79
N ALA A 72 6.65 7.19 8.14
CA ALA A 72 5.91 8.27 8.80
C ALA A 72 4.56 7.80 9.35
N ASN A 73 3.87 6.92 8.61
CA ASN A 73 2.63 6.29 9.05
C ASN A 73 2.82 5.40 10.30
N VAL A 74 3.84 4.55 10.33
CA VAL A 74 4.14 3.72 11.51
C VAL A 74 4.45 4.57 12.75
N GLN A 75 5.06 5.74 12.56
CA GLN A 75 5.38 6.65 13.65
C GLN A 75 4.11 7.28 14.24
N LEU A 76 3.16 7.69 13.40
CA LEU A 76 1.86 8.21 13.85
C LEU A 76 1.07 7.20 14.69
N ARG A 77 1.10 5.91 14.34
CA ARG A 77 0.36 4.86 15.09
C ARG A 77 1.04 4.37 16.37
N LYS A 78 2.27 4.80 16.66
CA LYS A 78 2.96 4.51 17.93
C LYS A 78 2.70 5.59 18.99
N GLU A 79 2.07 6.70 18.62
CA GLU A 79 1.75 7.82 19.49
C GLU A 79 0.28 7.80 19.98
N ASP A 80 -0.51 6.83 19.53
CA ASP A 80 -1.86 6.48 20.03
C ASP A 80 -1.80 5.33 21.07
#